data_AF-A0A969X970-F1
#
_entry.id   AF-A0A969X970-F1
#
_cell.length_a   1.000
_cell.length_b   1.000
_cell.length_c   1.000
_cell.angle_alpha   90.00
_cell.angle_beta   90.00
_cell.angle_gamma   90.00
#
_symmetry.space_group_name_H-M   'P 1'
#
loop_
_entity.id
_entity.type
_entity.pdbx_description
1 polymer ?
#
loop_
_entity_poly.entity_id
_entity_poly.type
_entity_poly.pdbx_seq_one_letter_code
_entity_poly.pdbx_strand_id
1 'polypeptide(L)'
;MTLTNNGWFIDFDMPLEVISELNLLIKNRAFDKIDELLIEYFERNLTTIKEFLLEQYPDRRKVLEAGFRAHAAKEYELSVLAFLSQVDGMFKEKLSVDFFEKRNKIPARAECYRIYEVPPIVKTRS
;
A
#
# COMPACT_ATOMS: atom_id res chain seq x y z
N MET A 1 -4.06 7.46 17.22
CA MET A 1 -3.65 7.80 15.84
C MET A 1 -3.05 6.55 15.24
N THR A 2 -3.52 6.13 14.07
CA THR A 2 -3.04 4.94 13.34
C THR A 2 -2.18 5.37 12.16
N LEU A 3 -1.26 4.53 11.68
CA LEU A 3 -0.41 4.80 10.49
C LEU A 3 -1.22 5.31 9.29
N THR A 4 -2.41 4.73 9.11
CA THR A 4 -3.38 5.10 8.07
C THR A 4 -3.88 6.54 8.15
N ASN A 5 -3.91 7.16 9.32
CA ASN A 5 -4.26 8.59 9.43
C ASN A 5 -3.17 9.50 8.86
N ASN A 6 -1.95 8.99 8.73
CA ASN A 6 -0.81 9.68 8.11
C ASN A 6 -0.52 9.15 6.69
N GLY A 7 -1.45 8.39 6.09
CA GLY A 7 -1.31 7.87 4.73
C GLY A 7 -0.39 6.65 4.58
N TRP A 8 0.17 6.13 5.68
CA TRP A 8 1.07 4.98 5.63
C TRP A 8 0.36 3.63 5.72
N PHE A 9 0.90 2.68 4.97
CA PHE A 9 0.47 1.29 4.94
C PHE A 9 1.68 0.37 5.14
N ILE A 10 1.46 -0.77 5.78
CA ILE A 10 2.48 -1.79 5.97
C ILE A 10 2.56 -2.62 4.69
N ASP A 11 3.78 -2.80 4.19
CA ASP A 11 4.08 -3.73 3.12
C ASP A 11 4.23 -5.16 3.68
N PHE A 12 3.65 -6.15 3.01
CA PHE A 12 3.69 -7.55 3.46
C PHE A 12 5.10 -8.14 3.36
N ASP A 13 5.93 -7.61 2.47
CA ASP A 13 7.32 -8.05 2.28
C ASP A 13 8.32 -7.26 3.15
N MET A 14 7.82 -6.44 4.08
CA MET A 14 8.65 -5.65 4.98
C MET A 14 9.45 -6.56 5.94
N PRO A 15 10.78 -6.36 6.07
CA PRO A 15 11.61 -7.13 7.01
C PRO A 15 11.13 -6.97 8.46
N LEU A 16 11.30 -8.03 9.26
CA LEU A 16 10.90 -8.03 10.67
C LEU A 16 11.60 -6.94 11.49
N GLU A 17 12.81 -6.57 11.09
CA GLU A 17 13.60 -5.50 11.70
C GLU A 17 12.87 -4.15 11.55
N VAL A 18 12.42 -3.83 10.32
CA VAL A 18 11.69 -2.59 10.02
C VAL A 18 10.34 -2.60 10.74
N ILE A 19 9.64 -3.74 10.78
CA ILE A 19 8.37 -3.88 11.53
C ILE A 19 8.59 -3.68 13.03
N SER A 20 9.69 -4.20 13.59
CA SER A 20 10.02 -4.07 15.01
C SER A 20 10.34 -2.63 15.38
N GLU A 21 11.11 -1.94 14.54
CA GLU A 21 11.43 -0.53 14.69
C GLU A 21 10.18 0.35 14.57
N LEU A 22 9.35 0.11 13.57
CA LEU A 22 8.07 0.79 13.37
C LEU A 22 7.16 0.66 14.61
N ASN A 23 7.08 -0.54 15.19
CA ASN A 23 6.31 -0.77 16.42
C ASN A 23 6.84 0.03 17.62
N LEU A 24 8.16 0.17 17.74
CA LEU A 24 8.77 0.97 18.80
C LEU A 24 8.44 2.47 18.62
N LEU A 25 8.57 2.98 17.39
CA LEU A 25 8.27 4.38 17.06
C LEU A 25 6.80 4.72 17.28
N ILE A 26 5.89 3.81 16.91
CA ILE A 26 4.44 3.96 17.17
C ILE A 26 4.16 4.05 18.67
N LYS A 27 4.74 3.16 19.49
CA LYS A 27 4.58 3.17 20.95
C LYS A 27 5.06 4.48 21.55
N ASN A 28 6.16 5.01 21.03
CA ASN A 28 6.76 6.27 21.50
C ASN A 28 6.13 7.53 20.88
N ARG A 29 5.15 7.38 19.97
CA ARG A 29 4.50 8.50 19.24
C ARG A 29 5.49 9.40 18.50
N ALA A 30 6.60 8.82 18.02
CA ALA A 30 7.65 9.53 17.30
C ALA A 30 7.31 9.58 15.79
N PHE A 31 6.27 10.33 15.41
CA PHE A 31 5.72 10.29 14.05
C PHE A 31 6.69 10.76 12.97
N ASP A 32 7.49 11.79 13.23
CA ASP A 32 8.50 12.26 12.27
C ASP A 32 9.51 11.15 11.92
N LYS A 33 9.84 10.29 12.89
CA LYS A 33 10.71 9.12 12.70
C LYS A 33 10.05 7.98 11.96
N ILE A 34 8.73 7.85 12.07
CA ILE A 34 7.96 6.89 11.27
C ILE A 34 8.02 7.28 9.80
N ASP A 35 7.84 8.56 9.50
CA ASP A 35 7.91 9.07 8.13
C ASP A 35 9.31 8.84 7.53
N GLU A 36 10.37 9.22 8.26
CA GLU A 36 11.76 8.96 7.84
C GLU A 36 12.01 7.47 7.54
N LEU A 37 11.62 6.57 8.46
CA LEU A 37 11.82 5.13 8.32
C LEU A 37 11.11 4.56 7.09
N LEU A 38 9.85 4.96 6.88
CA LEU A 38 9.03 4.43 5.79
C LEU A 38 9.45 5.00 4.43
N ILE A 39 9.82 6.27 4.36
CA ILE A 39 10.42 6.86 3.15
C ILE A 39 11.69 6.09 2.78
N GLU A 40 12.62 5.89 3.72
CA GLU A 40 13.87 5.16 3.44
C GLU A 40 13.58 3.73 2.97
N TYR A 41 12.65 3.03 3.63
CA TYR A 41 12.26 1.69 3.25
C TYR A 41 11.75 1.64 1.80
N PHE A 42 10.78 2.49 1.43
CA PHE A 42 10.21 2.43 0.09
C PHE A 42 11.16 2.94 -0.99
N GLU A 43 12.00 3.94 -0.70
CA GLU A 43 13.02 4.41 -1.63
C GLU A 43 14.05 3.32 -1.95
N ARG A 44 14.52 2.60 -0.92
CA ARG A 44 15.47 1.49 -1.08
C ARG A 44 14.89 0.32 -1.86
N ASN A 45 13.58 0.07 -1.74
CA ASN A 45 12.90 -1.04 -2.40
C ASN A 45 12.20 -0.67 -3.71
N LEU A 46 12.29 0.60 -4.16
CA LEU A 46 11.53 1.09 -5.31
C LEU A 46 11.79 0.28 -6.59
N THR A 47 13.03 -0.11 -6.84
CA THR A 47 13.40 -0.94 -8.01
C THR A 47 12.75 -2.31 -7.93
N THR A 48 12.83 -2.99 -6.79
CA THR A 48 12.21 -4.30 -6.56
C THR A 48 10.69 -4.23 -6.72
N ILE A 49 10.05 -3.20 -6.14
CA ILE A 49 8.60 -2.95 -6.27
C ILE A 49 8.23 -2.76 -7.74
N LYS A 50 9.02 -1.99 -8.50
CA LYS A 50 8.81 -1.79 -9.92
C LYS A 50 8.88 -3.10 -10.69
N GLU A 51 9.94 -3.87 -10.51
CA GLU A 51 10.14 -5.15 -11.21
C GLU A 51 8.98 -6.10 -10.92
N PHE A 52 8.62 -6.27 -9.65
CA PHE A 52 7.48 -7.05 -9.22
C PHE A 52 6.19 -6.61 -9.91
N LEU A 53 5.86 -5.32 -9.90
CA LEU A 53 4.62 -4.83 -10.52
C LEU A 53 4.58 -5.06 -12.04
N LEU A 54 5.71 -4.93 -12.74
CA LEU A 54 5.80 -5.14 -14.18
C LEU A 54 5.75 -6.63 -14.57
N GLU A 55 6.18 -7.52 -13.69
CA GLU A 55 6.04 -8.97 -13.84
C GLU A 55 4.62 -9.44 -13.55
N GLN A 56 3.99 -8.96 -12.48
CA GLN A 56 2.65 -9.37 -12.07
C GLN A 56 1.55 -8.82 -12.98
N TYR A 57 1.74 -7.63 -13.57
CA TYR A 57 0.73 -6.95 -14.38
C TYR A 57 1.28 -6.56 -15.77
N PRO A 58 1.64 -7.55 -16.61
CA PRO A 58 2.27 -7.29 -17.91
C PRO A 58 1.38 -6.45 -18.84
N ASP A 59 0.06 -6.65 -18.81
CA ASP A 59 -0.91 -5.90 -19.63
C ASP A 59 -0.99 -4.41 -19.25
N ARG A 60 -0.55 -4.05 -18.04
CA ARG A 60 -0.54 -2.68 -17.50
C ARG A 60 0.85 -2.04 -17.55
N ARG A 61 1.86 -2.76 -18.04
CA ARG A 61 3.26 -2.34 -18.08
C ARG A 61 3.45 -0.92 -18.57
N LYS A 62 2.82 -0.56 -19.69
CA LYS A 62 2.99 0.77 -20.30
C LYS A 62 2.58 1.91 -19.36
N VAL A 63 1.49 1.75 -18.62
CA VAL A 63 0.99 2.79 -17.71
C VAL A 63 1.79 2.80 -16.41
N LEU A 64 2.15 1.62 -15.89
CA LEU A 64 3.02 1.51 -14.72
C LEU A 64 4.39 2.15 -14.97
N GLU A 65 5.03 1.84 -16.10
CA GLU A 65 6.29 2.46 -16.51
C GLU A 65 6.18 3.98 -16.66
N ALA A 66 5.04 4.49 -17.14
CA ALA A 66 4.80 5.93 -17.18
C ALA A 66 4.75 6.55 -15.77
N GLY A 67 4.07 5.90 -14.82
CA GLY A 67 4.03 6.33 -13.42
C GLY A 67 5.42 6.34 -12.75
N PHE A 68 6.25 5.33 -13.03
CA PHE A 68 7.64 5.29 -12.54
C PHE A 68 8.54 6.33 -13.22
N ARG A 69 8.38 6.61 -14.51
CA ARG A 69 9.12 7.68 -15.19
C ARG A 69 8.76 9.06 -14.61
N ALA A 70 7.47 9.32 -14.39
CA ALA A 70 7.01 10.55 -13.75
C ALA A 70 7.62 10.71 -12.34
N HIS A 71 7.65 9.62 -11.55
CA HIS A 71 8.31 9.62 -10.24
C HIS A 71 9.79 9.99 -10.34
N ALA A 72 10.53 9.36 -11.25
CA ALA A 72 11.96 9.63 -11.46
C ALA A 72 12.22 11.07 -11.94
N ALA A 73 11.27 11.65 -12.68
CA ALA A 73 11.30 13.05 -13.11
C ALA A 73 10.84 14.03 -12.01
N LYS A 74 10.48 13.54 -10.81
CA LYS A 74 9.90 14.31 -9.70
C LYS A 74 8.54 14.95 -10.01
N GLU A 75 7.85 14.45 -11.02
CA GLU A 75 6.46 14.79 -11.33
C GLU A 75 5.53 13.94 -10.44
N TYR A 76 5.59 14.19 -9.13
CA TYR A 76 4.96 13.35 -8.12
C TYR A 76 3.45 13.31 -8.26
N GLU A 77 2.81 14.42 -8.62
CA GLU A 77 1.37 14.51 -8.85
C GLU A 77 0.93 13.55 -9.97
N LEU A 78 1.68 13.52 -11.08
CA LEU A 78 1.40 12.63 -12.21
C LEU A 78 1.67 11.18 -11.87
N SER A 79 2.75 10.91 -11.12
CA SER A 79 3.08 9.58 -10.63
C SER A 79 1.97 9.03 -9.72
N VAL A 80 1.53 9.82 -8.74
CA VAL A 80 0.45 9.47 -7.81
C VAL A 80 -0.85 9.22 -8.56
N LEU A 81 -1.24 10.09 -9.49
CA LEU A 81 -2.45 9.91 -10.29
C LEU A 81 -2.39 8.64 -11.15
N ALA A 82 -1.24 8.37 -11.77
CA ALA A 82 -1.03 7.16 -12.55
C ALA A 82 -1.22 5.91 -11.68
N PHE A 83 -0.56 5.83 -10.53
CA PHE A 83 -0.65 4.67 -9.65
C PHE A 83 -2.04 4.48 -9.03
N LEU A 84 -2.68 5.55 -8.56
CA LEU A 84 -4.04 5.46 -8.00
C LEU A 84 -5.06 4.97 -9.03
N SER A 85 -4.95 5.42 -10.28
CA SER A 85 -5.83 4.94 -11.37
C SER A 85 -5.63 3.45 -11.67
N GLN A 86 -4.39 2.95 -11.56
CA GLN A 86 -4.10 1.54 -11.79
C GLN A 86 -4.62 0.67 -10.65
N VAL A 87 -4.45 1.11 -9.39
CA VAL A 87 -4.98 0.39 -8.23
C VAL A 87 -6.49 0.23 -8.36
N ASP A 88 -7.23 1.29 -8.72
CA ASP A 88 -8.69 1.20 -8.90
C ASP A 88 -9.08 0.19 -10.00
N GLY A 89 -8.43 0.26 -11.16
CA GLY A 89 -8.67 -0.67 -12.26
C GLY A 89 -8.35 -2.14 -11.91
N MET A 90 -7.23 -2.39 -11.22
CA MET A 90 -6.85 -3.72 -10.76
C MET A 90 -7.86 -4.30 -9.76
N PHE A 91 -8.35 -3.49 -8.84
CA PHE A 91 -9.35 -3.92 -7.86
C PHE A 91 -10.68 -4.25 -8.54
N LYS A 92 -11.14 -3.41 -9.47
CA LYS A 92 -12.35 -3.67 -10.24
C LYS A 92 -12.28 -4.99 -10.99
N GLU A 93 -11.15 -5.28 -11.64
CA GLU A 93 -10.96 -6.54 -12.38
C GLU A 93 -10.91 -7.75 -11.46
N LYS A 94 -10.18 -7.67 -10.34
CA LYS A 94 -9.95 -8.83 -9.47
C LYS A 94 -11.14 -9.15 -8.55
N LEU A 95 -11.90 -8.14 -8.17
CA LEU A 95 -12.91 -8.26 -7.11
C LEU A 95 -14.32 -7.82 -7.55
N SER A 96 -14.48 -7.34 -8.80
CA SER A 96 -15.76 -6.85 -9.33
C SER A 96 -16.41 -5.75 -8.47
N VAL A 97 -15.59 -5.03 -7.72
CA VAL A 97 -15.97 -3.86 -6.89
C VAL A 97 -14.98 -2.74 -7.17
N ASP A 98 -15.47 -1.51 -7.33
CA ASP A 98 -14.58 -0.35 -7.49
C ASP A 98 -13.88 -0.05 -6.16
N PHE A 99 -12.60 0.28 -6.18
CA PHE A 99 -11.79 0.44 -4.96
C PHE A 99 -12.33 1.56 -4.07
N PHE A 100 -12.88 2.60 -4.70
CA PHE A 100 -13.42 3.79 -4.03
C PHE A 100 -14.94 3.73 -3.77
N GLU A 101 -15.63 2.64 -4.12
CA GLU A 101 -17.08 2.53 -3.91
C GLU A 101 -17.42 2.38 -2.42
N LYS A 102 -18.46 3.09 -1.98
CA LYS A 102 -19.07 2.93 -0.64
C LYS A 102 -20.44 2.28 -0.81
N ARG A 103 -20.63 1.09 -0.23
CA ARG A 103 -21.96 0.49 -0.07
C ARG A 103 -22.42 0.66 1.36
N ASN A 104 -23.58 1.30 1.57
CA ASN A 104 -24.15 1.54 2.91
C ASN A 104 -23.16 2.20 3.90
N LYS A 105 -22.39 3.21 3.46
CA LYS A 105 -21.36 3.92 4.25
C LYS A 105 -20.14 3.08 4.65
N ILE A 106 -20.06 1.82 4.23
CA ILE A 106 -18.92 0.95 4.41
C ILE A 106 -18.10 0.95 3.11
N PRO A 107 -16.79 1.22 3.15
CA PRO A 107 -15.95 1.10 1.95
C PRO A 107 -15.98 -0.35 1.46
N ALA A 108 -16.20 -0.58 0.16
CA ALA A 108 -16.33 -1.91 -0.45
C ALA A 108 -15.10 -2.83 -0.20
N ARG A 109 -13.95 -2.24 0.18
CA ARG A 109 -12.75 -2.95 0.67
C ARG A 109 -13.02 -3.92 1.84
N ALA A 110 -14.08 -3.72 2.64
CA ALA A 110 -14.44 -4.63 3.72
C ALA A 110 -14.78 -6.04 3.21
N GLU A 111 -15.19 -6.17 1.95
CA GLU A 111 -15.52 -7.45 1.31
C GLU A 111 -14.27 -8.28 0.95
N CYS A 112 -13.10 -7.64 0.76
CA CYS A 112 -11.82 -8.32 0.53
C CYS A 112 -11.42 -9.24 1.69
N TYR A 113 -11.67 -8.82 2.93
CA TYR A 113 -11.42 -9.63 4.14
C TYR A 113 -12.32 -10.85 4.26
N ARG A 114 -13.38 -10.93 3.45
CA ARG A 114 -14.32 -12.06 3.44
C ARG A 114 -13.94 -13.12 2.40
N ILE A 115 -13.16 -12.74 1.39
CA ILE A 115 -12.72 -13.61 0.28
C ILE A 115 -11.40 -14.30 0.62
N TYR A 116 -10.50 -13.59 1.30
CA TYR A 116 -9.38 -14.22 1.99
C TYR A 116 -9.88 -14.64 3.37
N GLU A 117 -10.00 -15.93 3.64
CA GLU A 117 -10.28 -16.48 4.98
C GLU A 117 -9.12 -16.14 5.93
N VAL A 118 -8.95 -14.86 6.28
CA VAL A 118 -8.01 -14.46 7.32
C VAL A 118 -8.59 -15.04 8.61
N PRO A 119 -7.94 -16.05 9.22
CA PRO A 119 -8.45 -16.64 10.45
C PRO A 119 -8.59 -15.51 11.48
N PRO A 120 -9.70 -15.49 12.25
CA PRO A 120 -9.90 -14.45 13.24
C PRO A 120 -8.66 -14.41 14.14
N ILE A 121 -8.06 -13.22 14.26
CA ILE A 121 -6.95 -13.00 15.19
C ILE A 121 -7.43 -13.53 16.54
N VAL A 122 -6.78 -14.59 17.01
CA VAL A 122 -7.10 -15.25 18.26
C VAL A 122 -7.14 -14.17 19.33
N LYS A 123 -8.34 -13.90 19.85
CA LYS A 123 -8.50 -13.04 21.04
C LYS A 123 -7.84 -13.79 22.19
N THR A 124 -6.56 -13.53 22.43
CA THR A 124 -5.94 -13.85 23.71
C THR A 124 -6.61 -12.99 24.76
N ARG A 125 -7.54 -13.60 25.50
CA ARG A 125 -8.05 -13.05 26.76
C ARG A 125 -6.87 -12.94 27.71
N SER A 126 -6.56 -11.71 28.16
CA SER A 126 -5.92 -11.47 29.45
C SER A 126 -7.00 -11.47 30.53
#